data_AF-A0A946ASF2-F1
#
_entry.id   AF-A0A946ASF2-F1
#
_cell.length_a   1.000
_cell.length_b   1.000
_cell.length_c   1.000
_cell.angle_alpha   90.00
_cell.angle_beta   90.00
_cell.angle_gamma   90.00
#
_symmetry.space_group_name_H-M   'P 1'
#
loop_
_entity.id
_entity.type
_entity.pdbx_description
1 polymer ?
#
loop_
_entity_poly.entity_id
_entity_poly.type
_entity_poly.pdbx_seq_one_letter_code
_entity_poly.pdbx_strand_id
1 'polypeptide(L)'
;MKFLHILTLTVLLSLTNCSPKLDDGLYAKIDTNKGEILLNLTYQQTPITVASFVSLAEGTNTEVDSIYKSKAYYDGLIFHRVIKDFMIQGGDPNGNGQGGPGYAFDNEIVEELKHDGAGVLSMANAGPGTNGSQFF
;
A
#
# COMPACT_ATOMS: atom_id res chain seq x y z
N MET A 1 33.48 -39.22 42.68
CA MET A 1 32.13 -38.96 42.15
C MET A 1 32.23 -37.78 41.19
N LYS A 2 31.86 -37.98 39.91
CA LYS A 2 32.17 -37.08 38.79
C LYS A 2 31.32 -35.81 38.83
N PHE A 3 31.95 -34.64 38.80
CA PHE A 3 31.29 -33.34 38.59
C PHE A 3 30.98 -33.15 37.10
N LEU A 4 29.71 -33.24 36.74
CA LEU A 4 29.22 -32.95 35.39
C LEU A 4 28.95 -31.44 35.28
N HIS A 5 29.83 -30.73 34.59
CA HIS A 5 29.61 -29.33 34.23
C HIS A 5 28.73 -29.28 32.98
N ILE A 6 27.47 -28.91 33.12
CA ILE A 6 26.57 -28.66 31.99
C ILE A 6 26.84 -27.23 31.52
N LEU A 7 27.63 -27.12 30.45
CA LEU A 7 27.86 -25.88 29.71
C LEU A 7 26.61 -25.60 28.86
N THR A 8 25.73 -24.70 29.32
CA THR A 8 24.60 -24.23 28.52
C THR A 8 25.12 -23.26 27.45
N LEU A 9 25.24 -23.76 26.23
CA LEU A 9 25.54 -22.98 25.03
C LEU A 9 24.29 -22.17 24.64
N THR A 10 24.26 -20.90 25.03
CA THR A 10 23.27 -19.94 24.52
C THR A 10 23.61 -19.63 23.06
N VAL A 11 22.88 -20.25 22.14
CA VAL A 11 22.91 -19.88 20.73
C VAL A 11 22.20 -18.53 20.59
N LEU A 12 22.97 -17.43 20.47
CA LEU A 12 22.43 -16.18 19.96
C LEU A 12 22.15 -16.38 18.46
N LEU A 13 20.89 -16.65 18.11
CA LEU A 13 20.41 -16.45 16.75
C LEU A 13 20.44 -14.93 16.48
N SER A 14 21.50 -14.47 15.83
CA SER A 14 21.49 -13.15 15.18
C SER A 14 20.50 -13.22 14.02
N LEU A 15 19.27 -12.73 14.25
CA LEU A 15 18.29 -12.46 13.20
C LEU A 15 18.87 -11.33 12.33
N THR A 16 19.60 -11.69 11.27
CA THR A 16 19.91 -10.73 10.21
C THR A 16 18.60 -10.42 9.50
N ASN A 17 17.93 -9.35 9.92
CA ASN A 17 16.84 -8.75 9.15
C ASN A 17 17.43 -8.34 7.80
N CYS A 18 17.23 -9.18 6.79
CA CYS A 18 17.58 -8.86 5.41
C CYS A 18 16.47 -7.96 4.86
N SER A 19 16.50 -6.68 5.25
CA SER A 19 15.70 -5.68 4.55
C SER A 19 16.36 -5.42 3.19
N PRO A 20 15.59 -5.40 2.09
CA PRO A 20 16.14 -5.07 0.79
C PRO A 20 16.79 -3.69 0.85
N LYS A 21 17.98 -3.56 0.26
CA LYS A 21 18.60 -2.25 0.07
C LYS A 21 17.82 -1.55 -1.04
N LEU A 22 17.01 -0.57 -0.67
CA LEU A 22 16.21 0.22 -1.60
C LEU A 22 17.04 1.39 -2.14
N ASP A 23 16.77 1.77 -3.39
CA ASP A 23 17.28 3.01 -3.97
C ASP A 23 16.53 4.22 -3.38
N ASP A 24 17.11 5.41 -3.53
CA ASP A 24 16.45 6.65 -3.10
C ASP A 24 15.08 6.81 -3.78
N GLY A 25 14.05 7.07 -2.99
CA GLY A 25 12.68 7.18 -3.49
C GLY A 25 11.65 7.23 -2.37
N LEU A 26 10.37 7.31 -2.75
CA LEU A 26 9.25 7.23 -1.81
C LEU A 26 8.59 5.86 -1.94
N TYR A 27 8.46 5.15 -0.82
CA TYR A 27 7.93 3.79 -0.80
C TYR A 27 6.76 3.68 0.16
N ALA A 28 5.82 2.79 -0.18
CA ALA A 28 4.76 2.36 0.73
C ALA A 28 4.83 0.85 0.92
N LYS A 29 4.67 0.39 2.16
CA LYS A 29 4.56 -1.03 2.48
C LYS A 29 3.11 -1.33 2.86
N ILE A 30 2.51 -2.28 2.16
CA ILE A 30 1.17 -2.79 2.48
C ILE A 30 1.36 -4.13 3.18
N ASP A 31 1.00 -4.17 4.47
CA ASP A 31 0.99 -5.39 5.26
C ASP A 31 -0.34 -6.11 5.06
N THR A 32 -0.29 -7.32 4.49
CA THR A 32 -1.49 -8.14 4.27
C THR A 32 -1.40 -9.45 5.04
N ASN A 33 -2.53 -10.14 5.20
CA ASN A 33 -2.55 -11.50 5.74
C ASN A 33 -1.90 -12.55 4.81
N LYS A 34 -1.42 -12.15 3.62
CA LYS A 34 -0.73 -13.00 2.64
C LYS A 34 0.74 -12.61 2.44
N GLY A 35 1.25 -11.67 3.23
CA GLY A 35 2.61 -11.15 3.13
C GLY A 35 2.65 -9.66 2.85
N GLU A 36 3.86 -9.15 2.76
CA GLU A 36 4.14 -7.73 2.55
C GLU A 36 4.19 -7.41 1.04
N ILE A 37 3.65 -6.27 0.65
CA ILE A 37 3.79 -5.69 -0.70
C ILE A 37 4.54 -4.38 -0.55
N LEU A 38 5.71 -4.28 -1.17
CA LEU A 38 6.49 -3.04 -1.20
C LEU A 38 6.28 -2.32 -2.53
N LEU A 39 5.83 -1.07 -2.46
CA LEU A 39 5.52 -0.21 -3.59
C LEU A 39 6.56 0.91 -3.68
N ASN A 40 7.08 1.17 -4.87
CA ASN A 40 7.81 2.39 -5.19
C ASN A 40 6.83 3.39 -5.83
N LEU A 41 6.70 4.58 -5.27
CA LEU A 41 5.70 5.58 -5.66
C LEU A 41 6.32 6.63 -6.57
N THR A 42 5.70 6.86 -7.73
CA THR A 42 6.13 7.83 -8.75
C THR A 42 5.74 9.28 -8.39
N TYR A 43 6.15 9.75 -7.21
CA TYR A 43 5.72 11.02 -6.62
C TYR A 43 6.11 12.26 -7.45
N GLN A 44 7.13 12.14 -8.32
CA GLN A 44 7.54 13.24 -9.20
C GLN A 44 6.63 13.35 -10.43
N GLN A 45 6.16 12.21 -10.96
CA GLN A 45 5.32 12.15 -12.15
C GLN A 45 3.83 12.31 -11.82
N THR A 46 3.38 11.78 -10.68
CA THR A 46 1.97 11.78 -10.24
C THR A 46 1.84 12.30 -8.80
N PRO A 47 2.22 13.57 -8.54
CA PRO A 47 2.30 14.11 -7.19
C PRO A 47 0.96 14.15 -6.45
N ILE A 48 -0.16 14.48 -7.11
CA ILE A 48 -1.48 14.55 -6.44
C ILE A 48 -1.95 13.16 -6.06
N THR A 49 -1.79 12.19 -6.96
CA THR A 49 -2.15 10.79 -6.75
C THR A 49 -1.37 10.20 -5.58
N VAL A 50 -0.04 10.41 -5.56
CA VAL A 50 0.82 9.90 -4.50
C VAL A 50 0.54 10.62 -3.17
N ALA A 51 0.34 11.94 -3.17
CA ALA A 51 -0.04 12.68 -1.96
C ALA A 51 -1.38 12.20 -1.40
N SER A 52 -2.37 11.96 -2.25
CA SER A 52 -3.66 11.37 -1.86
C SER A 52 -3.48 9.99 -1.21
N PHE A 53 -2.75 9.09 -1.87
CA PHE A 53 -2.49 7.74 -1.35
C PHE A 53 -1.75 7.76 -0.01
N VAL A 54 -0.66 8.53 0.10
CA VAL A 54 0.17 8.61 1.31
C VAL A 54 -0.61 9.24 2.46
N SER A 55 -1.30 10.37 2.22
CA SER A 55 -2.05 11.04 3.28
C SER A 55 -3.25 10.21 3.77
N LEU A 56 -3.87 9.40 2.91
CA LEU A 56 -4.87 8.42 3.32
C LEU A 56 -4.23 7.31 4.17
N ALA A 57 -3.10 6.75 3.72
CA ALA A 57 -2.38 5.70 4.45
C ALA A 57 -1.93 6.16 5.85
N GLU A 58 -1.43 7.38 5.97
CA GLU A 58 -0.96 7.96 7.24
C GLU A 58 -2.09 8.57 8.09
N GLY A 59 -3.29 8.72 7.54
CA GLY A 59 -4.42 9.36 8.19
C GLY A 59 -4.27 10.88 8.37
N THR A 60 -3.43 11.52 7.56
CA THR A 60 -3.17 12.96 7.59
C THR A 60 -3.98 13.75 6.55
N ASN A 61 -4.78 13.06 5.73
CA ASN A 61 -5.60 13.68 4.70
C ASN A 61 -6.69 14.60 5.30
N THR A 62 -6.74 15.86 4.86
CA THR A 62 -7.67 16.88 5.36
C THR A 62 -9.01 16.93 4.64
N GLU A 63 -9.03 16.44 3.40
CA GLU A 63 -10.18 16.47 2.48
C GLU A 63 -11.07 15.22 2.59
N VAL A 64 -10.57 14.17 3.25
CA VAL A 64 -11.31 12.94 3.53
C VAL A 64 -12.57 13.21 4.35
N ASP A 65 -13.62 12.39 4.12
CA ASP A 65 -14.85 12.42 4.90
C ASP A 65 -14.55 12.41 6.41
N SER A 66 -15.35 13.14 7.16
CA SER A 66 -15.15 13.35 8.61
C SER A 66 -15.02 12.06 9.41
N ILE A 67 -15.69 10.99 8.96
CA ILE A 67 -15.65 9.67 9.59
C ILE A 67 -14.27 8.98 9.48
N TYR A 68 -13.43 9.41 8.54
CA TYR A 68 -12.09 8.86 8.29
C TYR A 68 -10.95 9.79 8.72
N LYS A 69 -11.24 11.02 9.16
CA LYS A 69 -10.19 11.96 9.62
C LYS A 69 -9.34 11.37 10.74
N SER A 70 -8.03 11.58 10.64
CA SER A 70 -7.05 11.10 11.64
C SER A 70 -7.00 9.58 11.81
N LYS A 71 -7.42 8.81 10.79
CA LYS A 71 -7.32 7.35 10.76
C LYS A 71 -6.45 6.92 9.59
N ALA A 72 -5.58 5.95 9.80
CA ALA A 72 -4.92 5.24 8.70
C ALA A 72 -5.99 4.56 7.85
N TYR A 73 -6.31 5.15 6.69
CA TYR A 73 -7.55 4.89 5.95
C TYR A 73 -7.63 3.45 5.43
N TYR A 74 -6.49 2.90 5.02
CA TYR A 74 -6.41 1.57 4.41
C TYR A 74 -6.37 0.42 5.42
N ASP A 75 -6.24 0.71 6.71
CA ASP A 75 -6.14 -0.32 7.75
C ASP A 75 -7.44 -1.14 7.83
N GLY A 76 -7.30 -2.46 7.74
CA GLY A 76 -8.41 -3.40 7.79
C GLY A 76 -9.23 -3.53 6.50
N LEU A 77 -8.88 -2.80 5.44
CA LEU A 77 -9.53 -2.93 4.14
C LEU A 77 -9.11 -4.22 3.44
N ILE A 78 -9.94 -4.67 2.49
CA ILE A 78 -9.72 -5.90 1.72
C ILE A 78 -9.44 -5.61 0.25
N PHE A 79 -8.77 -6.55 -0.41
CA PHE A 79 -8.82 -6.65 -1.87
C PHE A 79 -10.16 -7.30 -2.26
N HIS A 80 -11.16 -6.47 -2.54
CA HIS A 80 -12.55 -6.89 -2.78
C HIS A 80 -12.75 -7.51 -4.17
N ARG A 81 -11.80 -7.34 -5.10
CA ARG A 81 -11.88 -7.91 -6.44
C ARG A 81 -10.52 -8.49 -6.84
N VAL A 82 -10.50 -9.78 -7.16
CA VAL A 82 -9.29 -10.52 -7.54
C VAL A 82 -9.61 -11.29 -8.82
N ILE A 83 -8.94 -10.94 -9.92
CA ILE A 83 -9.13 -11.59 -11.22
C ILE A 83 -7.79 -12.14 -11.69
N LYS A 84 -7.75 -13.46 -11.84
CA LYS A 84 -6.57 -14.17 -12.33
C LYS A 84 -6.17 -13.64 -13.70
N ASP A 85 -4.86 -13.45 -13.90
CA ASP A 85 -4.26 -12.96 -15.15
C ASP A 85 -4.71 -11.53 -15.53
N PHE A 86 -5.17 -10.77 -14.53
CA PHE A 86 -5.52 -9.36 -14.71
C PHE A 86 -5.02 -8.48 -13.55
N MET A 87 -5.74 -8.41 -12.42
CA MET A 87 -5.36 -7.54 -11.30
C MET A 87 -6.03 -7.93 -9.98
N ILE A 88 -5.56 -7.32 -8.89
CA ILE A 88 -6.23 -7.28 -7.58
C ILE A 88 -6.60 -5.83 -7.28
N GLN A 89 -7.82 -5.57 -6.82
CA GLN A 89 -8.29 -4.21 -6.53
C GLN A 89 -8.73 -4.10 -5.07
N GLY A 90 -8.31 -3.02 -4.42
CA GLY A 90 -8.57 -2.71 -3.01
C GLY A 90 -8.91 -1.24 -2.79
N GLY A 91 -8.77 -0.77 -1.54
CA GLY A 91 -8.95 0.65 -1.19
C GLY A 91 -10.40 1.12 -1.04
N ASP A 92 -11.37 0.20 -0.98
CA ASP A 92 -12.78 0.52 -0.70
C ASP A 92 -13.12 0.25 0.78
N PRO A 93 -13.54 1.28 1.56
CA PRO A 93 -13.94 1.11 2.96
C PRO A 93 -15.18 0.22 3.15
N ASN A 94 -16.03 0.11 2.13
CA ASN A 94 -17.21 -0.75 2.15
C ASN A 94 -16.91 -2.19 1.69
N GLY A 95 -15.75 -2.41 1.06
CA GLY A 95 -15.34 -3.71 0.52
C GLY A 95 -16.23 -4.27 -0.59
N ASN A 96 -17.02 -3.43 -1.28
CA ASN A 96 -18.00 -3.85 -2.29
C ASN A 96 -17.79 -3.19 -3.68
N GLY A 97 -16.73 -2.41 -3.84
CA GLY A 97 -16.33 -1.68 -5.03
C GLY A 97 -16.98 -0.29 -5.20
N GLN A 98 -17.82 0.16 -4.26
CA GLN A 98 -18.60 1.40 -4.43
C GLN A 98 -18.25 2.52 -3.45
N GLY A 99 -17.48 2.24 -2.40
CA GLY A 99 -17.06 3.28 -1.47
C GLY A 99 -15.83 4.06 -1.93
N GLY A 100 -15.48 5.07 -1.14
CA GLY A 100 -14.36 5.98 -1.41
C GLY A 100 -14.08 6.89 -0.21
N PRO A 101 -13.16 7.85 -0.38
CA PRO A 101 -12.66 8.66 0.73
C PRO A 101 -13.52 9.91 1.00
N GLY A 102 -14.59 10.13 0.24
CA GLY A 102 -15.44 11.33 0.36
C GLY A 102 -15.10 12.46 -0.62
N TYR A 103 -14.02 12.31 -1.38
CA TYR A 103 -13.61 13.25 -2.43
C TYR A 103 -13.22 12.50 -3.70
N ALA A 104 -13.09 13.27 -4.78
CA ALA A 104 -12.56 12.81 -6.05
C ALA A 104 -11.54 13.81 -6.62
N PHE A 105 -10.60 13.33 -7.45
CA PHE A 105 -9.62 14.18 -8.12
C PHE A 105 -9.32 13.71 -9.55
N ASP A 106 -8.70 14.61 -10.32
CA ASP A 106 -8.37 14.42 -11.73
C ASP A 106 -7.26 13.37 -11.97
N ASN A 107 -7.19 12.89 -13.20
CA ASN A 107 -6.17 11.94 -13.63
C ASN A 107 -4.82 12.64 -13.83
N GLU A 108 -3.73 12.03 -13.37
CA GLU A 108 -2.36 12.41 -13.71
C GLU A 108 -1.79 11.39 -14.72
N ILE A 109 -2.00 11.65 -16.01
CA ILE A 109 -1.53 10.77 -17.09
C ILE A 109 -0.21 11.28 -17.64
N VAL A 110 0.81 10.43 -17.62
CA VAL A 110 2.13 10.69 -18.20
C VAL A 110 2.49 9.59 -19.18
N GLU A 111 3.18 9.93 -20.28
CA GLU A 111 3.41 8.98 -21.38
C GLU A 111 4.30 7.80 -20.98
N GLU A 112 5.16 7.99 -19.98
CA GLU A 112 6.13 7.01 -19.51
C GLU A 112 5.52 5.96 -18.58
N LEU A 113 4.39 6.24 -17.93
CA LEU A 113 3.74 5.31 -17.01
C LEU A 113 2.62 4.54 -17.73
N LYS A 114 2.88 3.26 -18.01
CA LYS A 114 1.97 2.37 -18.73
C LYS A 114 1.73 1.08 -17.95
N HIS A 115 0.59 0.44 -18.21
CA HIS A 115 0.32 -0.93 -17.76
C HIS A 115 0.94 -1.95 -18.72
N ASP A 116 2.27 -1.91 -18.85
CA ASP A 116 3.04 -2.78 -19.75
C ASP A 116 3.53 -4.09 -19.09
N GLY A 117 3.26 -4.26 -17.80
CA GLY A 117 3.61 -5.45 -17.03
C GLY A 117 2.81 -5.62 -15.74
N ALA A 118 3.01 -6.75 -15.08
CA ALA A 118 2.44 -7.02 -13.77
C ALA A 118 3.15 -6.21 -12.67
N GLY A 119 2.42 -5.86 -11.61
CA GLY A 119 2.96 -5.13 -10.45
C GLY A 119 2.92 -3.61 -10.57
N VAL A 120 2.26 -3.07 -11.59
CA VAL A 120 1.99 -1.62 -11.72
C VAL A 120 0.82 -1.24 -10.82
N LEU A 121 1.09 -0.37 -9.83
CA LEU A 121 0.05 0.25 -9.00
C LEU A 121 -0.68 1.33 -9.79
N SER A 122 -2.01 1.34 -9.76
CA SER A 122 -2.80 2.35 -10.46
C SER A 122 -4.11 2.67 -9.75
N MET A 123 -4.67 3.86 -9.99
CA MET A 123 -5.96 4.25 -9.44
C MET A 123 -7.10 3.57 -10.20
N ALA A 124 -8.03 2.97 -9.46
CA ALA A 124 -9.33 2.61 -10.01
C ALA A 124 -10.21 3.87 -10.07
N ASN A 125 -11.03 3.99 -11.12
CA ASN A 125 -11.97 5.10 -11.27
C ASN A 125 -13.20 4.67 -12.10
N ALA A 126 -14.23 5.52 -12.09
CA ALA A 126 -15.47 5.37 -12.84
C ALA A 126 -15.54 6.34 -14.05
N GLY A 127 -14.39 6.79 -14.55
CA GLY A 127 -14.27 7.80 -15.59
C GLY A 127 -13.35 8.97 -15.20
N PRO A 128 -13.11 9.93 -16.12
CA PRO A 128 -12.26 11.08 -15.84
C PRO A 128 -12.73 11.87 -14.60
N GLY A 129 -11.78 12.25 -13.74
CA GLY A 129 -12.08 13.06 -12.55
C GLY A 129 -12.69 12.30 -11.37
N THR A 130 -12.63 10.96 -11.36
CA THR A 130 -13.27 10.13 -10.33
C THR A 130 -12.28 9.28 -9.52
N ASN A 131 -11.00 9.67 -9.48
CA ASN A 131 -10.03 9.00 -8.62
C ASN A 131 -10.38 9.30 -7.16
N GLY A 132 -10.42 8.26 -6.33
CA GLY A 132 -10.67 8.38 -4.89
C GLY A 132 -9.57 7.68 -4.10
N SER A 133 -9.92 6.54 -3.49
CA SER A 133 -9.02 5.72 -2.68
C SER A 133 -8.78 4.32 -3.25
N GLN A 134 -9.60 3.89 -4.21
CA GLN A 134 -9.47 2.54 -4.76
C GLN A 134 -8.29 2.46 -5.73
N PHE A 135 -7.54 1.37 -5.63
CA PHE A 135 -6.35 1.10 -6.44
C PHE A 135 -6.30 -0.37 -6.84
N PHE A 136 -5.50 -0.67 -7.86
CA PHE A 136 -5.18 -2.03 -8.30
C PHE A 136 -3.71 -2.18 -8.68
#